data_AF-A0A2U3VB32-F1
#
_entry.id   AF-A0A2U3VB32-F1
#
_cell.length_a   1.000
_cell.length_b   1.000
_cell.length_c   1.000
_cell.angle_alpha   90.00
_cell.angle_beta   90.00
_cell.angle_gamma   90.00
#
_symmetry.space_group_name_H-M   'P 1'
#
loop_
_entity.id
_entity.type
_entity.pdbx_description
1 polymer ?
#
loop_
_entity_poly.entity_id
_entity_poly.type
_entity_poly.pdbx_seq_one_letter_code
_entity_poly.pdbx_strand_id
1 'polypeptide(L)'
;MKSTSCFLLILIVLQLMIPGTAPCSLDSLVDTKIKEALKGLELNPSPTKRMSCVSITNSGRLSSCPAGMVVTGCACGYGCGSWDIRGETTCHCQCSTMDWTAARCCHLT
;
A
#
# COMPACT_ATOMS: atom_id res chain seq x y z
N MET A 1 -62.14 1.49 33.36
CA MET A 1 -60.69 1.17 33.41
C MET A 1 -60.22 0.25 32.26
N LYS A 2 -60.75 0.39 31.03
CA LYS A 2 -60.35 -0.44 29.86
C LYS A 2 -59.71 0.36 28.72
N SER A 3 -60.07 1.64 28.59
CA SER A 3 -59.59 2.53 27.52
C SER A 3 -58.12 2.92 27.68
N THR A 4 -57.66 3.18 28.92
CA THR A 4 -56.26 3.54 29.21
C THR A 4 -55.27 2.39 28.95
N SER A 5 -55.68 1.14 29.15
CA SER A 5 -54.86 -0.06 28.88
C SER A 5 -54.60 -0.25 27.38
N CYS A 6 -55.63 -0.03 26.54
CA CYS A 6 -55.48 -0.09 25.08
C CYS A 6 -54.54 1.00 24.55
N PHE A 7 -54.66 2.23 25.06
CA PHE A 7 -53.78 3.33 24.66
C PHE A 7 -52.31 3.07 24.99
N LEU A 8 -52.03 2.49 26.16
CA LEU A 8 -50.67 2.10 26.55
C LEU A 8 -50.09 1.04 25.62
N LEU A 9 -50.88 0.04 25.25
CA LEU A 9 -50.47 -1.01 24.31
C LEU A 9 -50.18 -0.44 22.90
N ILE A 10 -51.00 0.49 22.42
CA ILE A 10 -50.80 1.14 21.12
C ILE A 10 -49.51 1.97 21.13
N LEU A 11 -49.22 2.69 22.21
CA LEU A 11 -47.98 3.45 22.35
C LEU A 11 -46.75 2.54 22.35
N ILE A 12 -46.80 1.38 23.04
CA ILE A 12 -45.69 0.42 23.06
C ILE A 12 -45.45 -0.17 21.67
N VAL A 13 -46.51 -0.52 20.93
CA VAL A 13 -46.40 -1.05 19.56
C VAL A 13 -45.87 0.03 18.61
N LEU A 14 -46.25 1.30 18.79
CA LEU A 14 -45.76 2.40 17.96
C LEU A 14 -44.25 2.63 18.14
N GLN A 15 -43.71 2.44 19.35
CA GLN A 15 -42.26 2.48 19.61
C GLN A 15 -41.51 1.28 19.01
N LEU A 16 -42.19 0.15 18.81
CA LEU A 16 -41.62 -1.07 18.24
C LEU A 16 -41.56 -1.04 16.70
N MET A 17 -42.37 -0.19 16.07
CA MET A 17 -42.41 0.03 14.62
C MET A 17 -41.50 1.16 14.16
N ILE A 18 -40.84 1.86 15.08
CA ILE A 18 -39.67 2.67 14.75
C ILE A 18 -38.60 1.65 14.37
N PRO A 19 -38.11 1.64 13.11
CA PRO A 19 -36.96 0.82 12.77
C PRO A 19 -35.91 1.21 13.79
N GLY A 20 -35.55 0.26 14.66
CA GLY A 20 -34.54 0.47 15.68
C GLY A 20 -33.42 1.20 14.98
N THR A 21 -33.14 2.42 15.46
CA THR A 21 -32.03 3.19 14.95
C THR A 21 -30.83 2.29 15.19
N ALA A 22 -30.42 1.53 14.16
CA ALA A 22 -29.10 0.96 14.08
C ALA A 22 -28.22 2.11 14.55
N PRO A 23 -27.45 1.97 15.64
CA PRO A 23 -26.89 3.10 16.35
C PRO A 23 -26.30 4.01 15.28
N CYS A 24 -26.98 5.15 15.04
CA CYS A 24 -26.53 6.18 14.15
C CYS A 24 -25.43 6.89 14.92
N SER A 25 -24.41 6.12 15.34
CA SER A 25 -23.21 6.66 15.90
C SER A 25 -22.58 7.44 14.76
N LEU A 26 -22.08 8.63 15.09
CA LEU A 26 -21.28 9.42 14.16
C LEU A 26 -20.22 8.56 13.46
N ASP A 27 -19.68 7.54 14.14
CA ASP A 27 -18.71 6.61 13.59
C ASP A 27 -19.22 5.82 12.38
N SER A 28 -20.47 5.34 12.40
CA SER A 28 -21.03 4.58 11.27
C SER A 28 -21.28 5.48 10.06
N LEU A 29 -21.65 6.75 10.30
CA LEU A 29 -21.79 7.76 9.26
C LEU A 29 -20.42 8.14 8.66
N VAL A 30 -19.40 8.34 9.51
CA VAL A 30 -18.04 8.67 9.09
C VAL A 30 -17.43 7.53 8.28
N ASP A 31 -17.55 6.27 8.74
CA ASP A 31 -17.08 5.09 8.00
C ASP A 31 -17.74 4.98 6.62
N THR A 32 -19.06 5.22 6.55
CA THR A 32 -19.80 5.23 5.28
C THR A 32 -19.27 6.30 4.32
N LYS A 33 -19.02 7.52 4.82
CA LYS A 33 -18.50 8.63 4.00
C LYS A 33 -17.06 8.40 3.54
N ILE A 34 -16.21 7.79 4.37
CA ILE A 34 -14.86 7.38 3.99
C ILE A 34 -14.92 6.33 2.87
N LYS A 35 -15.79 5.32 2.99
CA LYS A 35 -15.97 4.29 1.95
C LYS A 35 -16.50 4.85 0.64
N GLU A 36 -17.45 5.79 0.70
CA GLU A 36 -17.94 6.49 -0.50
C GLU A 36 -16.83 7.29 -1.20
N ALA A 37 -16.00 8.00 -0.43
CA ALA A 37 -14.86 8.74 -0.97
C ALA A 37 -13.80 7.81 -1.58
N LEU A 38 -13.48 6.69 -0.92
CA LEU A 38 -12.55 5.67 -1.45
C LEU A 38 -13.07 5.06 -2.76
N LYS A 39 -14.36 4.71 -2.85
CA LYS A 39 -14.97 4.25 -4.10
C LYS A 39 -14.87 5.29 -5.22
N GLY A 40 -15.07 6.58 -4.89
CA GLY A 40 -14.89 7.67 -5.84
C GLY A 40 -13.46 7.79 -6.39
N LEU A 41 -12.45 7.48 -5.55
CA LEU A 41 -11.03 7.43 -5.92
C LEU A 41 -10.68 6.17 -6.73
N GLU A 42 -11.33 5.03 -6.50
CA GLU A 42 -11.17 3.83 -7.33
C GLU A 42 -11.73 4.03 -8.74
N LEU A 43 -12.86 4.76 -8.85
CA LEU A 43 -13.47 5.10 -10.13
C LEU A 43 -12.68 6.15 -10.92
N ASN A 44 -11.87 6.97 -10.23
CA ASN A 44 -10.94 7.93 -10.83
C ASN A 44 -9.53 7.60 -10.33
N PRO A 45 -8.91 6.53 -10.86
CA PRO A 45 -7.65 6.04 -10.33
C PRO A 45 -6.64 7.19 -10.28
N SER A 46 -6.03 7.38 -9.11
CA SER A 46 -4.79 8.15 -8.98
C SER A 46 -3.87 7.76 -10.15
N PRO A 47 -3.15 8.70 -10.78
CA PRO A 47 -2.26 8.38 -11.89
C PRO A 47 -1.44 7.14 -11.54
N THR A 48 -1.56 6.10 -12.37
CA THR A 48 -0.98 4.78 -12.09
C THR A 48 0.48 4.97 -11.71
N LYS A 49 0.84 4.61 -10.48
CA LYS A 49 2.23 4.69 -10.04
C LYS A 49 3.07 3.87 -11.02
N ARG A 50 4.02 4.53 -11.68
CA ARG A 50 4.91 3.89 -12.64
C ARG A 50 6.15 3.42 -11.89
N MET A 51 6.72 2.31 -12.33
CA MET A 51 8.04 1.91 -11.84
C MET A 51 9.09 2.62 -12.70
N SER A 52 9.88 3.48 -12.07
CA SER A 52 11.04 4.11 -12.71
C SER A 52 12.30 3.37 -12.26
N CYS A 53 13.20 3.08 -13.21
CA CYS A 53 14.40 2.31 -12.94
C CYS A 53 15.62 2.87 -13.67
N VAL A 54 16.73 2.95 -12.97
CA VAL A 54 18.05 3.36 -13.47
C VAL A 54 19.08 2.28 -13.15
N SER A 55 20.15 2.18 -13.93
CA SER A 55 21.29 1.33 -13.60
C SER A 55 22.45 2.22 -13.15
N ILE A 56 23.01 1.94 -11.97
CA ILE A 56 24.19 2.62 -11.44
C ILE A 56 25.37 1.68 -11.60
N THR A 57 26.38 2.09 -12.36
CA THR A 57 27.59 1.29 -12.60
C THR A 57 28.77 1.95 -11.90
N ASN A 58 29.60 1.15 -11.22
CA ASN A 58 30.80 1.61 -10.58
C ASN A 58 31.96 0.63 -10.81
N SER A 59 33.20 1.10 -10.68
CA SER A 59 34.38 0.24 -10.79
C SER A 59 34.52 -0.70 -9.59
N GLY A 60 35.12 -1.87 -9.83
CA GLY A 60 35.32 -2.89 -8.81
C GLY A 60 34.06 -3.69 -8.49
N ARG A 61 33.93 -4.10 -7.23
CA ARG A 61 32.95 -5.13 -6.79
C ARG A 61 31.64 -4.59 -6.28
N LEU A 62 31.51 -3.28 -6.08
CA LEU A 62 30.40 -2.68 -5.36
C LEU A 62 29.72 -1.60 -6.19
N SER A 63 28.40 -1.65 -6.26
CA SER A 63 27.59 -0.53 -6.75
C SER A 63 26.33 -0.38 -5.91
N SER A 64 26.04 0.84 -5.48
CA SER A 64 24.95 1.15 -4.55
C SER A 64 23.87 1.99 -5.23
N CYS A 65 22.62 1.67 -4.94
CA CYS A 65 21.49 2.51 -5.32
C CYS A 65 21.42 3.76 -4.45
N PRO A 66 20.93 4.89 -5.00
CA PRO A 66 20.69 6.10 -4.22
C PRO A 66 19.56 5.88 -3.20
N ALA A 67 19.53 6.71 -2.16
CA ALA A 67 18.47 6.68 -1.16
C ALA A 67 17.09 6.86 -1.83
N GLY A 68 16.10 6.06 -1.38
CA GLY A 68 14.76 6.04 -1.96
C GLY A 68 14.58 5.11 -3.16
N MET A 69 15.64 4.39 -3.58
CA MET A 69 15.56 3.31 -4.57
C MET A 69 15.97 1.98 -3.97
N VAL A 70 15.40 0.89 -4.50
CA VAL A 70 15.72 -0.48 -4.12
C VAL A 70 16.52 -1.17 -5.23
N VAL A 71 17.44 -2.06 -4.85
CA VAL A 71 18.13 -2.93 -5.81
C VAL A 71 17.15 -4.00 -6.28
N THR A 72 16.90 -4.07 -7.58
CA THR A 72 16.08 -5.11 -8.21
C THR A 72 16.92 -6.18 -8.92
N GLY A 73 18.20 -5.92 -9.12
CA GLY A 73 19.15 -6.89 -9.68
C GLY A 73 20.54 -6.30 -9.82
N CYS A 74 21.53 -7.18 -10.02
CA CYS A 74 22.91 -6.80 -10.23
C CYS A 74 23.44 -7.37 -11.55
N ALA A 75 24.42 -6.68 -12.13
CA ALA A 75 25.24 -7.20 -13.20
C ALA A 75 26.71 -6.97 -12.84
N CYS A 76 27.56 -7.92 -13.24
CA CYS A 76 28.99 -7.87 -12.98
C CYS A 76 29.73 -7.96 -14.31
N GLY A 77 30.89 -7.33 -14.39
CA GLY A 77 31.76 -7.54 -15.53
C GLY A 77 32.39 -8.93 -15.56
N TYR A 78 33.19 -9.18 -16.60
CA TYR A 78 33.71 -10.51 -16.96
C TYR A 78 32.65 -11.63 -17.08
N GLY A 79 31.36 -11.28 -17.21
CA GLY A 79 30.27 -12.27 -17.24
C GLY A 79 30.07 -12.99 -15.90
N CYS A 80 30.51 -12.41 -14.78
CA CYS A 80 30.32 -12.99 -13.46
C CYS A 80 28.83 -13.01 -13.08
N GLY A 81 28.28 -14.21 -12.92
CA GLY A 81 26.88 -14.41 -12.48
C GLY A 81 26.69 -14.48 -10.97
N SER A 82 27.78 -14.47 -10.20
CA SER A 82 27.76 -14.61 -8.74
C SER A 82 27.79 -13.25 -8.06
N TRP A 83 26.65 -12.83 -7.51
CA TRP A 83 26.50 -11.57 -6.78
C TRP A 83 25.51 -11.70 -5.63
N ASP A 84 25.64 -10.82 -4.65
CA ASP A 84 24.72 -10.65 -3.53
C ASP A 84 24.33 -9.18 -3.33
N ILE A 85 23.28 -8.94 -2.56
CA ILE A 85 22.87 -7.59 -2.15
C ILE A 85 23.22 -7.41 -0.67
N ARG A 86 24.04 -6.40 -0.38
CA ARG A 86 24.46 -6.00 0.97
C ARG A 86 23.66 -4.80 1.44
N GLY A 87 23.15 -4.87 2.68
CA GLY A 87 22.40 -3.78 3.30
C GLY A 87 21.25 -3.28 2.43
N GLU A 88 20.61 -4.20 1.68
CA GLU A 88 19.45 -3.98 0.79
C GLU A 88 19.66 -3.04 -0.41
N THR A 89 20.77 -2.30 -0.45
CA THR A 89 20.98 -1.18 -1.37
C THR A 89 22.23 -1.32 -2.23
N THR A 90 23.10 -2.28 -1.91
CA THR A 90 24.41 -2.40 -2.57
C THR A 90 24.59 -3.76 -3.22
N CYS A 91 24.79 -3.77 -4.53
CA CYS A 91 25.25 -4.96 -5.25
C CYS A 91 26.71 -5.25 -4.93
N HIS A 92 27.02 -6.52 -4.67
CA HIS A 92 28.37 -7.03 -4.47
C HIS A 92 28.66 -8.21 -5.39
N CYS A 93 29.62 -8.03 -6.31
CA CYS A 93 30.07 -9.08 -7.22
C CYS A 93 31.18 -9.94 -6.60
N GLN A 94 31.01 -11.26 -6.64
CA GLN A 94 31.78 -12.18 -5.80
C GLN A 94 32.98 -12.84 -6.51
N CYS A 95 32.98 -12.93 -7.85
CA CYS A 95 34.06 -13.62 -8.57
C CYS A 95 35.45 -13.00 -8.32
N SER A 96 36.54 -13.74 -8.57
CA SER A 96 37.91 -13.41 -8.16
C SER A 96 38.42 -12.04 -8.61
N THR A 97 38.12 -11.63 -9.84
CA THR A 97 38.50 -10.33 -10.41
C THR A 97 37.26 -9.61 -10.90
N MET A 98 37.13 -8.31 -10.59
CA MET A 98 36.00 -7.51 -11.01
C MET A 98 36.46 -6.15 -11.51
N ASP A 99 36.17 -5.88 -12.79
CA ASP A 99 36.38 -4.61 -13.47
C ASP A 99 35.28 -3.62 -13.08
N TRP A 100 34.02 -4.04 -13.13
CA TRP A 100 32.87 -3.21 -12.77
C TRP A 100 31.70 -4.02 -12.19
N THR A 101 30.84 -3.30 -11.48
CA THR A 101 29.57 -3.79 -10.93
C THR A 101 28.47 -2.79 -11.25
N ALA A 102 27.30 -3.27 -11.65
CA ALA A 102 26.10 -2.45 -11.86
C ALA A 102 24.95 -2.90 -10.98
N ALA A 103 24.28 -1.94 -10.35
CA ALA A 103 23.06 -2.14 -9.60
C ALA A 103 21.86 -1.59 -10.39
N ARG A 104 20.82 -2.39 -10.57
CA ARG A 104 19.53 -1.94 -11.12
C ARG A 104 18.69 -1.39 -9.96
N CYS A 105 18.44 -0.09 -10.00
CA CYS A 105 17.78 0.66 -8.95
C CYS A 105 16.40 1.09 -9.41
N CYS A 106 15.36 0.76 -8.65
CA CYS A 106 13.99 1.11 -9.01
C CYS A 106 13.24 1.77 -7.85
N HIS A 107 12.23 2.56 -8.18
CA HIS A 107 11.24 3.09 -7.25
C HIS A 107 9.89 3.31 -7.96
N LEU A 108 8.83 3.48 -7.17
CA LEU A 108 7.53 3.88 -7.68
C LEU A 108 7.45 5.41 -7.75
N THR A 109 7.04 5.92 -8.91
CA THR A 109 6.77 7.34 -9.19
C THR A 109 5.27 7.56 -9.36
#